data_AF-A0AAD3M928-F1
#
_entry.id   AF-A0AAD3M928-F1
#
_cell.length_a   1.000
_cell.length_b   1.000
_cell.length_c   1.000
_cell.angle_alpha   90.00
_cell.angle_beta   90.00
_cell.angle_gamma   90.00
#
_symmetry.space_group_name_H-M   'P 1'
#
loop_
_entity.id
_entity.type
_entity.pdbx_description
1 polymer ?
#
loop_
_entity_poly.entity_id
_entity_poly.type
_entity_poly.pdbx_seq_one_letter_code
_entity_poly.pdbx_strand_id
1 'polypeptide(L)'
;MGASAAGRMVMEEGGQRDRGRGAPTMGGAEGRQIFVELAEQNFHAICLSTYRTACKLRFIQKRCNLHLIDIYNVIEAVRDAGLNAVELNAGISVIRLENLVSSLFNQLSKRLPTTHTINPQESTVLLVEFILAAVDSEPDSRLTVLSR
;
A
#
# COMPACT_ATOMS: atom_id res chain seq x y z
N MET A 1 -1.54 -47.36 -65.69
CA MET A 1 -0.94 -46.63 -64.55
C MET A 1 -0.61 -45.23 -65.05
N GLY A 2 -1.07 -44.11 -64.50
CA GLY A 2 -1.88 -43.87 -63.31
C GLY A 2 -2.77 -42.65 -63.55
N ALA A 3 -3.95 -42.67 -62.92
CA ALA A 3 -4.95 -41.62 -62.99
C ALA A 3 -4.69 -40.56 -61.91
N SER A 4 -4.81 -39.30 -62.33
CA SER A 4 -4.78 -38.09 -61.51
C SER A 4 -5.96 -38.06 -60.54
N ALA A 5 -5.69 -37.81 -59.26
CA ALA A 5 -6.68 -37.64 -58.21
C ALA A 5 -6.45 -36.31 -57.50
N ALA A 6 -7.55 -35.56 -57.37
CA ALA A 6 -7.66 -34.29 -56.67
C ALA A 6 -7.53 -34.46 -55.14
N GLY A 7 -6.98 -33.44 -54.46
CA GLY A 7 -7.01 -33.32 -53.00
C GLY A 7 -6.48 -31.94 -52.60
N ARG A 8 -7.36 -30.95 -52.45
CA ARG A 8 -7.90 -30.47 -51.15
C ARG A 8 -6.80 -29.86 -50.26
N MET A 9 -6.82 -28.53 -50.18
CA MET A 9 -6.05 -27.74 -49.21
C MET A 9 -6.32 -28.26 -47.79
N VAL A 10 -5.25 -28.72 -47.14
CA VAL A 10 -5.21 -29.02 -45.70
C VAL A 10 -4.41 -27.89 -45.07
N MET A 11 -5.04 -27.17 -44.15
CA MET A 11 -4.36 -26.21 -43.28
C MET A 11 -3.45 -26.98 -42.33
N GLU A 12 -2.17 -26.60 -42.28
CA GLU A 12 -1.20 -27.12 -41.32
C GLU A 12 -1.12 -26.14 -40.12
N GLU A 13 -1.42 -26.66 -38.94
CA GLU A 13 -1.23 -26.00 -37.65
C GLU A 13 0.27 -25.76 -37.37
N GLY A 14 0.66 -24.51 -37.18
CA GLY A 14 1.91 -24.12 -36.54
C GLY A 14 1.61 -23.53 -35.17
N GLY A 15 1.88 -24.31 -34.11
CA GLY A 15 1.66 -23.92 -32.72
C GLY A 15 2.68 -22.95 -32.13
N GLN A 16 2.25 -22.34 -31.02
CA GLN A 16 3.01 -21.66 -29.96
C GLN A 16 3.58 -20.26 -30.25
N ARG A 17 3.00 -19.23 -29.60
CA ARG A 17 3.55 -18.72 -28.32
C ARG A 17 2.68 -17.62 -27.74
N ASP A 18 2.09 -18.00 -26.61
CA ASP A 18 1.63 -17.17 -25.51
C ASP A 18 2.39 -15.84 -25.34
N ARG A 19 1.67 -14.74 -25.46
CA ARG A 19 2.02 -13.45 -24.85
C ARG A 19 0.76 -12.86 -24.27
N GLY A 20 0.51 -13.22 -23.01
CA GLY A 20 -0.43 -12.53 -22.14
C GLY A 20 -0.28 -11.03 -22.24
N ARG A 21 -1.36 -10.37 -22.66
CA ARG A 21 -1.59 -8.94 -22.44
C ARG A 21 -2.79 -8.83 -21.50
N GLY A 22 -2.58 -9.27 -20.26
CA GLY A 22 -3.39 -8.83 -19.13
C GLY A 22 -2.82 -7.50 -18.65
N ALA A 23 -3.35 -6.39 -19.15
CA ALA A 23 -3.11 -5.09 -18.54
C ALA A 23 -4.41 -4.65 -17.85
N PRO A 24 -4.35 -4.39 -16.54
CA PRO A 24 -5.05 -3.28 -15.97
C PRO A 24 -4.00 -2.34 -15.37
N THR A 25 -3.39 -1.50 -16.20
CA THR A 25 -2.61 -0.34 -15.70
C THR A 25 -3.49 0.89 -15.76
N MET A 26 -4.46 0.96 -14.84
CA MET A 26 -5.10 2.19 -14.42
C MET A 26 -5.22 2.15 -12.90
N GLY A 27 -4.24 2.75 -12.20
CA GLY A 27 -4.21 2.81 -10.73
C GLY A 27 -2.80 2.94 -10.12
N GLY A 28 -1.73 2.73 -10.90
CA GLY A 28 -0.37 2.60 -10.35
C GLY A 28 0.46 3.89 -10.20
N ALA A 29 -0.07 5.06 -10.61
CA ALA A 29 0.70 6.31 -10.63
C ALA A 29 0.41 7.24 -9.43
N GLU A 30 -0.76 7.15 -8.81
CA GLU A 30 -1.12 7.99 -7.66
C GLU A 30 -0.82 7.31 -6.31
N GLY A 31 -0.84 5.97 -6.26
CA GLY A 31 -0.75 5.18 -5.01
C GLY A 31 0.63 5.02 -4.36
N ARG A 32 1.61 5.89 -4.67
CA ARG A 32 2.99 5.79 -4.14
C ARG A 32 3.66 7.14 -3.90
N GLN A 33 2.89 8.21 -3.70
CA GLN A 33 3.43 9.57 -3.62
C GLN A 33 4.51 9.67 -2.52
N ILE A 34 4.29 9.04 -1.37
CA ILE A 34 5.25 9.05 -0.26
C ILE A 34 6.60 8.41 -0.61
N PHE A 35 6.62 7.40 -1.48
CA PHE A 35 7.84 6.73 -1.89
C PHE A 35 8.61 7.50 -2.95
N VAL A 36 7.89 8.23 -3.82
CA VAL A 36 8.50 9.16 -4.78
C VAL A 36 9.21 10.28 -4.01
N GLU A 37 8.52 10.94 -3.08
CA GLU A 37 9.11 12.01 -2.27
C GLU A 37 10.28 11.51 -1.41
N LEU A 38 10.20 10.27 -0.90
CA LEU A 38 11.28 9.63 -0.15
C LEU A 38 12.51 9.36 -1.02
N ALA A 39 12.31 8.97 -2.29
CA ALA A 39 13.39 8.69 -3.23
C ALA A 39 14.12 9.96 -3.68
N GLU A 40 13.43 11.10 -3.71
CA GLU A 40 14.03 12.42 -3.95
C GLU A 40 14.95 12.88 -2.81
N GLN A 41 14.82 12.29 -1.62
CA GLN A 41 15.70 12.60 -0.50
C GLN A 41 17.08 11.94 -0.67
N ASN A 42 18.14 12.68 -0.32
CA ASN A 42 19.53 12.22 -0.40
C ASN A 42 19.95 11.28 0.75
N PHE A 43 19.03 10.44 1.26
CA PHE A 43 19.33 9.50 2.35
C PHE A 43 20.35 8.43 1.96
N HIS A 44 20.55 8.17 0.67
CA HIS A 44 21.55 7.23 0.18
C HIS A 44 22.99 7.67 0.51
N ALA A 45 23.23 8.97 0.72
CA ALA A 45 24.54 9.50 1.12
C ALA A 45 24.94 9.13 2.55
N ILE A 46 24.00 8.66 3.38
CA ILE A 46 24.26 8.27 4.77
C ILE A 46 24.97 6.92 4.80
N CYS A 47 26.19 6.90 5.34
CA CYS A 47 27.02 5.69 5.46
C CYS A 47 26.44 4.66 6.44
N LEU A 48 26.01 5.10 7.63
CA LEU A 48 25.50 4.20 8.68
C LEU A 48 24.09 3.71 8.34
N SER A 49 23.96 2.42 8.02
CA SER A 49 22.71 1.81 7.55
C SER A 49 21.54 1.97 8.51
N THR A 50 21.76 1.76 9.81
CA THR A 50 20.72 1.93 10.84
C THR A 50 20.23 3.36 10.92
N TYR A 51 21.15 4.33 10.88
CA TYR A 51 20.80 5.75 10.89
C TYR A 51 20.08 6.17 9.60
N ARG A 52 20.52 5.65 8.44
CA ARG A 52 19.84 5.84 7.15
C ARG A 52 18.40 5.35 7.21
N THR A 53 18.15 4.16 7.76
CA THR A 53 16.80 3.62 7.94
C THR A 53 15.99 4.50 8.91
N ALA A 54 16.57 4.91 10.04
CA ALA A 54 15.90 5.81 10.99
C ALA A 54 15.52 7.16 10.36
N CYS A 55 16.39 7.75 9.53
CA CYS A 55 16.10 8.98 8.80
C CYS A 55 14.93 8.81 7.82
N LYS A 56 14.92 7.71 7.06
CA LYS A 56 13.79 7.38 6.16
C LYS A 56 12.48 7.22 6.92
N LEU A 57 12.49 6.49 8.04
CA LEU A 57 11.29 6.33 8.88
C LEU A 57 10.85 7.66 9.50
N ARG A 58 11.79 8.51 9.93
CA ARG A 58 11.46 9.84 10.47
C ARG A 58 10.86 10.76 9.41
N PHE A 59 11.32 10.68 8.17
CA PHE A 59 10.73 11.40 7.05
C PHE A 59 9.27 10.99 6.86
N ILE A 60 9.00 9.69 6.74
CA ILE A 60 7.65 9.13 6.58
C ILE A 60 6.74 9.55 7.74
N GLN A 61 7.22 9.42 8.98
CA GLN A 61 6.48 9.80 10.18
C GLN A 61 6.10 11.30 10.19
N LYS A 62 6.99 12.17 9.70
CA LYS A 62 6.71 13.60 9.57
C LYS A 62 5.72 13.88 8.45
N ARG A 63 5.95 13.31 7.27
CA ARG A 63 5.14 13.54 6.06
C ARG A 63 3.70 13.09 6.22
N CYS A 64 3.47 11.97 6.92
CA CYS A 64 2.12 11.48 7.25
C CYS A 64 1.51 12.14 8.50
N ASN A 65 2.16 13.12 9.13
CA ASN A 65 1.72 13.69 10.41
C ASN A 65 1.56 12.70 11.58
N LEU A 66 2.09 11.47 11.45
CA LEU A 66 2.00 10.43 12.47
C LEU A 66 2.67 10.81 13.79
N HIS A 67 3.70 11.67 13.72
CA HIS A 67 4.38 12.21 14.91
C HIS A 67 3.50 13.09 15.81
N LEU A 68 2.33 13.53 15.34
CA LEU A 68 1.36 14.30 16.13
C LEU A 68 0.32 13.42 16.83
N ILE A 69 0.29 12.12 16.52
CA ILE A 69 -0.65 11.16 17.09
C ILE A 69 -0.03 10.54 18.35
N ASP A 70 -0.75 10.65 19.46
CA ASP A 70 -0.41 9.96 20.71
C ASP A 70 -0.77 8.47 20.65
N ILE A 71 0.04 7.63 21.28
CA ILE A 71 -0.24 6.19 21.44
C ILE A 71 -1.61 5.93 22.08
N TYR A 72 -2.08 6.79 22.98
CA TYR A 72 -3.42 6.69 23.55
C TYR A 72 -4.51 6.75 22.47
N ASN A 73 -4.39 7.68 21.52
CA ASN A 73 -5.36 7.83 20.43
C ASN A 73 -5.36 6.60 19.51
N VAL A 74 -4.18 6.01 19.27
CA VAL A 74 -4.05 4.78 18.50
C VAL A 74 -4.75 3.62 19.20
N ILE A 75 -4.54 3.46 20.51
CA ILE A 75 -5.17 2.41 21.32
C ILE A 75 -6.70 2.55 21.29
N GLU A 76 -7.22 3.76 21.51
CA GLU A 76 -8.66 4.00 21.49
C GLU A 76 -9.24 3.76 20.09
N ALA A 77 -8.60 4.23 19.01
CA ALA A 77 -9.10 3.99 17.66
C ALA A 77 -9.13 2.49 17.30
N VAL A 78 -8.10 1.73 17.70
CA VAL A 78 -8.05 0.27 17.52
C VAL A 78 -9.15 -0.43 18.31
N ARG A 79 -9.43 0.04 19.54
CA ARG A 79 -10.53 -0.47 20.37
C ARG A 79 -11.90 -0.16 19.76
N ASP A 80 -12.12 1.07 19.33
CA ASP A 80 -13.38 1.51 18.71
C ASP A 80 -13.64 0.77 17.40
N ALA A 81 -12.59 0.44 16.65
CA ALA A 81 -12.69 -0.38 15.45
C ALA A 81 -12.89 -1.87 15.74
N GLY A 82 -12.89 -2.30 17.01
CA GLY A 82 -13.02 -3.69 17.43
C GLY A 82 -11.88 -4.58 16.96
N LEU A 83 -10.71 -4.01 16.67
CA LEU A 83 -9.54 -4.75 16.18
C LEU A 83 -8.77 -5.44 17.32
N ASN A 84 -8.97 -4.99 18.56
CA ASN A 84 -8.40 -5.60 19.76
C ASN A 84 -8.97 -6.98 20.11
N ALA A 85 -10.12 -7.36 19.52
CA ALA A 85 -10.79 -8.64 19.76
C ALA A 85 -10.68 -9.60 18.56
N VAL A 86 -10.00 -9.19 17.50
CA VAL A 86 -9.80 -10.00 16.29
C VAL A 86 -8.66 -11.00 16.54
N GLU A 87 -8.78 -12.21 15.99
CA GLU A 87 -7.72 -13.22 16.07
C GLU A 87 -6.40 -12.69 15.47
N LEU A 88 -5.26 -13.08 16.06
CA LEU A 88 -3.93 -12.53 15.75
C LEU A 88 -3.52 -12.65 14.26
N ASN A 89 -4.14 -13.55 13.50
CA ASN A 89 -3.87 -13.75 12.08
C ASN A 89 -5.06 -13.46 11.17
N ALA A 90 -6.15 -12.94 11.73
CA ALA A 90 -7.31 -12.59 10.92
C ALA A 90 -7.00 -11.33 10.12
N GLY A 91 -7.05 -11.47 8.80
CA GLY A 91 -6.82 -10.37 7.87
C GLY A 91 -7.82 -9.23 8.04
N ILE A 92 -7.29 -8.01 8.02
CA ILE A 92 -8.07 -6.78 8.00
C ILE A 92 -8.19 -6.31 6.55
N SER A 93 -9.40 -5.92 6.12
CA SER A 93 -9.61 -5.37 4.77
C SER A 93 -9.03 -3.96 4.65
N VAL A 94 -8.62 -3.59 3.43
CA VAL A 94 -8.08 -2.26 3.11
C VAL A 94 -9.04 -1.14 3.53
N ILE A 95 -10.33 -1.29 3.23
CA ILE A 95 -11.38 -0.32 3.59
C ILE A 95 -11.47 -0.13 5.12
N ARG A 96 -11.31 -1.21 5.90
CA ARG A 96 -11.35 -1.11 7.37
C ARG A 96 -10.11 -0.39 7.91
N LEU A 97 -8.94 -0.60 7.30
CA LEU A 97 -7.74 0.17 7.61
C LEU A 97 -7.93 1.66 7.27
N GLU A 98 -8.44 1.97 6.07
CA GLU A 98 -8.70 3.36 5.64
C GLU A 98 -9.64 4.09 6.59
N ASN A 99 -10.73 3.44 7.01
CA ASN A 99 -11.68 4.02 7.96
C ASN A 99 -11.04 4.28 9.33
N LEU A 100 -10.22 3.33 9.84
CA LEU A 100 -9.49 3.49 11.09
C LEU A 100 -8.54 4.69 11.03
N VAL A 101 -7.71 4.76 9.99
CA VAL A 101 -6.72 5.82 9.80
C VAL A 101 -7.41 7.18 9.58
N SER A 102 -8.49 7.20 8.79
CA SER A 102 -9.30 8.41 8.59
C SER A 102 -9.87 8.92 9.92
N SER A 103 -10.37 8.03 10.77
CA SER A 103 -10.88 8.41 12.09
C SER A 103 -9.80 9.07 12.94
N LEU A 104 -8.59 8.48 12.98
CA LEU A 104 -7.44 9.03 13.70
C LEU A 104 -7.11 10.46 13.26
N PHE A 105 -6.96 10.69 11.95
CA PHE A 105 -6.60 12.02 11.45
C PHE A 105 -7.73 13.04 11.59
N ASN A 106 -8.99 12.62 11.46
CA ASN A 106 -10.14 13.50 11.70
C ASN A 106 -10.32 13.87 13.18
N GLN A 107 -9.97 12.97 14.11
CA GLN A 107 -9.92 13.29 15.54
C GLN A 107 -8.75 14.21 15.87
N LEU A 108 -7.58 13.97 15.26
CA LEU A 108 -6.41 14.83 15.41
C LEU A 108 -6.68 16.26 14.93
N SER A 109 -7.25 16.42 13.74
CA SER A 109 -7.50 17.75 13.15
C SER A 109 -8.42 18.62 14.01
N LYS A 110 -9.40 18.01 14.70
CA LYS A 110 -10.30 18.70 15.64
C LYS A 110 -9.60 19.19 16.91
N ARG A 111 -8.48 18.57 17.30
CA ARG A 111 -7.74 18.88 18.54
C ARG A 111 -6.58 19.83 18.31
N LEU A 112 -6.13 19.99 17.06
CA LEU A 112 -5.00 20.85 16.75
C LEU A 112 -5.40 22.34 16.85
N PRO A 113 -4.49 23.20 17.36
CA PRO A 113 -4.69 24.63 17.30
C PRO A 113 -4.84 25.11 15.85
N THR A 114 -5.60 26.18 15.61
CA THR A 114 -5.83 26.76 14.27
C THR A 114 -4.56 27.22 13.55
N THR A 115 -3.42 27.27 14.26
CA THR A 115 -2.10 27.58 13.71
C THR A 115 -1.42 26.39 13.02
N HIS A 116 -1.90 25.15 13.24
CA HIS A 116 -1.33 23.94 12.67
C HIS A 116 -2.38 23.23 11.79
N THR A 117 -2.47 23.65 10.52
CA THR A 117 -3.41 23.08 9.57
C THR A 117 -2.86 21.78 9.00
N ILE A 118 -3.56 20.67 9.24
CA ILE A 118 -3.29 19.38 8.60
C ILE A 118 -4.43 19.05 7.65
N ASN A 119 -4.11 18.43 6.51
CA ASN A 119 -5.11 17.81 5.65
C ASN A 119 -5.30 16.35 6.10
N PRO A 120 -6.42 16.00 6.77
CA PRO A 120 -6.64 14.65 7.29
C PRO A 120 -6.81 13.62 6.17
N GLN A 121 -7.37 14.01 5.02
CA GLN A 121 -7.56 13.12 3.87
C GLN A 121 -6.22 12.73 3.25
N GLU A 122 -5.37 13.73 2.99
CA GLU A 122 -4.02 13.48 2.46
C GLU A 122 -3.18 12.62 3.41
N SER A 123 -3.21 12.93 4.71
CA SER A 123 -2.45 12.17 5.72
C SER A 123 -2.93 10.71 5.80
N THR A 124 -4.23 10.48 5.59
CA THR A 124 -4.81 9.14 5.54
C THR A 124 -4.27 8.35 4.36
N VAL A 125 -4.36 8.92 3.15
CA VAL A 125 -3.89 8.26 1.92
C VAL A 125 -2.42 7.87 2.04
N LEU A 126 -1.56 8.81 2.44
CA LEU A 126 -0.11 8.57 2.55
C LEU A 126 0.23 7.49 3.58
N LEU A 127 -0.48 7.45 4.72
CA LEU A 127 -0.23 6.44 5.75
C LEU A 127 -0.76 5.06 5.34
N VAL A 128 -1.93 4.99 4.70
CA VAL A 128 -2.48 3.72 4.20
C VAL A 128 -1.57 3.14 3.11
N GLU A 129 -1.13 3.95 2.15
CA GLU A 129 -0.16 3.53 1.12
C GLU A 129 1.11 2.97 1.74
N PHE A 130 1.66 3.66 2.74
CA PHE A 130 2.85 3.20 3.44
C PHE A 130 2.63 1.86 4.14
N ILE A 131 1.51 1.69 4.85
CA ILE A 131 1.18 0.45 5.56
C ILE A 131 0.97 -0.71 4.58
N LEU A 132 0.22 -0.49 3.49
CA LEU A 132 -0.02 -1.50 2.46
C LEU A 132 1.27 -1.93 1.74
N ALA A 133 2.22 -1.02 1.56
CA ALA A 133 3.52 -1.34 0.97
C ALA A 133 4.49 -2.00 1.97
N ALA A 134 4.31 -1.76 3.28
CA ALA A 134 5.16 -2.31 4.33
C ALA A 134 4.71 -3.70 4.80
N VAL A 135 3.41 -3.99 4.76
CA VAL A 135 2.87 -5.31 5.07
C VAL A 135 2.82 -6.09 3.76
N ASP A 136 3.62 -7.16 3.68
CA ASP A 136 3.65 -8.05 2.52
C ASP A 136 2.23 -8.58 2.29
N SER A 137 1.57 -8.06 1.25
CA SER A 137 0.20 -8.45 0.94
C SER A 137 0.30 -9.74 0.14
N GLU A 138 0.21 -10.86 0.85
CA GLU A 138 -0.28 -12.10 0.23
C GLU A 138 -1.53 -11.75 -0.62
N PRO A 139 -1.72 -12.37 -1.79
CA PRO A 139 -2.61 -11.89 -2.87
C PRO A 139 -4.10 -11.72 -2.52
N ASP A 140 -4.49 -12.00 -1.28
CA ASP A 140 -5.85 -11.90 -0.75
C ASP A 140 -6.17 -10.56 -0.04
N SER A 141 -5.30 -9.54 -0.13
CA SER A 141 -5.55 -8.20 0.46
C SER A 141 -5.78 -8.22 1.98
N ARG A 142 -5.14 -9.14 2.69
CA ARG A 142 -5.28 -9.35 4.13
C ARG A 142 -4.04 -8.86 4.86
N LEU A 143 -4.19 -7.75 5.58
CA LEU A 143 -3.14 -7.26 6.49
C LEU A 143 -3.06 -8.20 7.69
N THR A 144 -1.92 -8.87 7.86
CA THR A 144 -1.63 -9.69 9.04
C THR A 144 -1.14 -8.80 10.18
N VAL A 145 -1.72 -8.94 11.37
CA VAL A 145 -1.22 -8.27 12.57
C VAL A 145 0.12 -8.92 12.94
N LEU A 146 1.22 -8.16 12.84
CA LEU A 146 2.56 -8.71 13.09
C LEU A 146 2.74 -9.07 14.57
N SER A 147 3.11 -10.32 14.84
CA SER A 147 3.68 -10.76 16.12
C SER A 147 5.21 -10.64 16.10
N ARG A 148 5.75 -10.45 17.30
CA ARG A 148 7.17 -10.39 17.68
C ARG A 148 8.02 -11.52 17.12
#